data_AF-A0A1I7UH52-F1
#
_entry.id   AF-A0A1I7UH52-F1
#
_cell.length_a   1.000
_cell.length_b   1.000
_cell.length_c   1.000
_cell.angle_alpha   90.00
_cell.angle_beta   90.00
_cell.angle_gamma   90.00
#
_symmetry.space_group_name_H-M   'P 1'
#
loop_
_entity.id
_entity.type
_entity.pdbx_description
1 polymer ?
#
loop_
_entity_poly.entity_id
_entity_poly.type
_entity_poly.pdbx_seq_one_letter_code
_entity_poly.pdbx_strand_id
1 'polypeptide(L)'
;MSSTPYLDKLIDTSTRLNKAAAYGSRNLVVQAEMDLAVDSINLHLANIRSQRSLGSRIGCLETMAHTMMIFFRDSYGDLMKHLDKEEVEEKMKKEEEEKADKMKKEEEEEEKKKMVALIADQKKALGEFMETAKNTLEAFTTLKLDMKQVGEQIEKQKEEAEGRVWELNEDLNRLEALRADDQEEIRRLKRVRCKMCRKNSKLTEENEELKGVNLEFSKEISKSAQYIDLLTGRAESAEMERDVLKE
;
A
#
# COMPACT_ATOMS: atom_id res chain seq x y z
N MET A 1 -51.11 26.74 -61.25
CA MET A 1 -50.78 28.00 -61.97
C MET A 1 -51.94 28.95 -61.72
N SER A 2 -51.69 30.18 -61.26
CA SER A 2 -52.76 31.16 -61.03
C SER A 2 -53.45 31.53 -62.35
N SER A 3 -54.78 31.74 -62.30
CA SER A 3 -55.56 32.21 -63.45
C SER A 3 -55.43 33.73 -63.70
N THR A 4 -54.81 34.46 -62.77
CA THR A 4 -54.56 35.91 -62.84
C THR A 4 -53.14 36.28 -62.40
N PRO A 5 -52.09 35.77 -63.08
CA PRO A 5 -50.71 35.90 -62.64
C PRO A 5 -50.19 37.35 -62.56
N TYR A 6 -50.64 38.26 -63.41
CA TYR A 6 -50.22 39.67 -63.40
C TYR A 6 -50.96 40.45 -62.31
N LEU A 7 -52.23 40.13 -62.05
CA LEU A 7 -52.93 40.72 -60.91
C LEU A 7 -52.29 40.31 -59.58
N ASP A 8 -51.93 39.03 -59.43
CA ASP A 8 -51.25 38.52 -58.24
C ASP A 8 -49.90 39.22 -58.04
N LYS A 9 -49.13 39.40 -59.12
CA LYS A 9 -47.85 40.13 -59.08
C LYS A 9 -48.03 41.61 -58.74
N LEU A 10 -49.08 42.25 -59.25
CA LEU A 10 -49.37 43.66 -58.95
C LEU A 10 -49.75 43.84 -57.47
N ILE A 11 -50.52 42.91 -56.92
CA ILE A 11 -50.86 42.88 -55.49
C ILE A 11 -49.61 42.65 -54.64
N ASP A 12 -48.76 41.67 -54.99
CA ASP A 12 -47.51 41.39 -54.28
C ASP A 12 -46.53 42.58 -54.35
N THR A 13 -46.47 43.26 -55.50
CA THR A 13 -45.65 44.46 -55.65
C THR A 13 -46.16 45.58 -54.75
N SER A 14 -47.48 45.79 -54.69
CA SER A 14 -48.11 46.77 -53.80
C SER A 14 -47.85 46.46 -52.33
N THR A 15 -48.00 45.21 -51.88
CA THR A 15 -47.76 44.86 -50.48
C THR A 15 -46.31 45.08 -50.08
N ARG A 16 -45.35 44.73 -50.95
CA ARG A 16 -43.92 44.96 -50.71
C ARG A 16 -43.59 46.44 -50.63
N LEU A 17 -44.09 47.24 -51.57
CA LEU A 17 -43.86 48.70 -51.57
C LEU A 17 -44.48 49.37 -50.35
N ASN A 18 -45.72 49.02 -49.99
CA ASN A 18 -46.37 49.54 -48.78
C ASN A 18 -45.57 49.17 -47.52
N LYS A 19 -45.04 47.95 -47.45
CA LYS A 19 -44.19 47.51 -46.33
C LYS A 19 -42.88 48.30 -46.30
N ALA A 20 -42.20 48.44 -47.43
CA ALA A 20 -40.94 49.17 -47.53
C ALA A 20 -41.12 50.67 -47.21
N ALA A 21 -42.20 51.30 -47.69
CA ALA A 21 -42.53 52.68 -47.37
C ALA A 21 -42.80 52.90 -45.88
N ALA A 22 -43.41 51.92 -45.19
CA ALA A 22 -43.65 52.00 -43.75
C ALA A 22 -42.37 51.97 -42.90
N TYR A 23 -41.30 51.30 -43.37
CA TYR A 23 -40.01 51.30 -42.69
C TYR A 23 -39.17 52.56 -42.97
N GLY A 24 -39.49 53.28 -44.05
CA GLY A 24 -38.91 54.57 -44.40
C GLY A 24 -37.46 54.49 -44.89
N SER A 25 -37.11 55.35 -45.86
CA SER A 25 -35.74 55.56 -46.31
C SER A 25 -35.12 56.78 -45.64
N ARG A 26 -33.83 56.67 -45.27
CA ARG A 26 -33.04 57.83 -44.79
C ARG A 26 -32.77 58.86 -45.90
N ASN A 27 -32.97 58.48 -47.17
CA ASN A 27 -32.85 59.37 -48.30
C ASN A 27 -34.24 59.92 -48.67
N LEU A 28 -34.44 61.22 -48.45
CA LEU A 28 -35.70 61.91 -48.69
C LEU A 28 -36.17 61.84 -50.14
N VAL A 29 -35.24 61.79 -51.11
CA VAL A 29 -35.59 61.66 -52.54
C VAL A 29 -36.16 60.27 -52.82
N VAL A 30 -35.51 59.23 -52.29
CA VAL A 30 -35.96 57.85 -52.43
C VAL A 30 -37.29 57.64 -51.70
N GLN A 31 -37.48 58.26 -50.53
CA GLN A 31 -38.75 58.22 -49.82
C GLN A 31 -39.88 58.85 -50.65
N ALA A 32 -39.65 60.03 -51.22
CA ALA A 32 -40.64 60.70 -52.06
C ALA A 32 -40.98 59.88 -53.31
N GLU A 33 -39.99 59.25 -53.96
CA GLU A 33 -40.22 58.34 -55.09
C GLU A 33 -40.98 57.08 -54.68
N MET A 34 -40.69 56.51 -53.51
CA MET A 34 -41.42 55.37 -52.93
C MET A 34 -42.88 55.71 -52.64
N ASP A 35 -43.15 56.89 -52.05
CA ASP A 35 -44.50 57.34 -51.74
C ASP A 35 -45.32 57.54 -53.03
N LEU A 36 -44.72 58.14 -54.06
CA LEU A 36 -45.34 58.27 -55.40
C LEU A 36 -45.62 56.91 -56.04
N ALA A 37 -44.70 55.96 -55.90
CA ALA A 37 -44.85 54.60 -56.42
C ALA A 37 -45.98 53.84 -55.70
N VAL A 38 -46.07 53.98 -54.37
CA VAL A 38 -47.14 53.41 -53.53
C VAL A 38 -48.49 53.98 -53.90
N ASP A 39 -48.60 55.31 -54.03
CA ASP A 39 -49.85 55.97 -54.40
C ASP A 39 -50.31 55.53 -55.80
N SER A 40 -49.37 55.48 -56.76
CA SER A 40 -49.63 55.04 -58.12
C SER A 40 -50.15 53.60 -58.17
N ILE A 41 -49.46 52.64 -57.54
CA ILE A 41 -49.87 51.23 -57.59
C ILE A 41 -51.20 50.99 -56.86
N ASN A 42 -51.41 51.67 -55.74
CA ASN A 42 -52.64 51.55 -54.96
C ASN A 42 -53.83 52.16 -55.71
N LEU A 43 -53.65 53.29 -56.40
CA LEU A 43 -54.67 53.90 -57.25
C LEU A 43 -55.07 52.96 -58.40
N HIS A 44 -54.10 52.32 -59.05
CA HIS A 44 -54.37 51.37 -60.12
C HIS A 44 -55.06 50.09 -59.62
N LEU A 45 -54.67 49.57 -58.45
CA LEU A 45 -55.37 48.46 -57.81
C LEU A 45 -56.79 48.84 -57.38
N ALA A 46 -57.02 50.07 -56.91
CA ALA A 46 -58.35 50.57 -56.61
C ALA A 46 -59.23 50.65 -57.88
N ASN A 47 -58.67 51.12 -59.00
CA ASN A 47 -59.37 51.13 -60.29
C ASN A 47 -59.73 49.70 -60.73
N ILE A 48 -58.80 48.75 -60.66
CA ILE A 48 -59.06 47.33 -60.99
C ILE A 48 -60.16 46.75 -60.08
N ARG A 49 -60.14 47.05 -58.77
CA ARG A 49 -61.20 46.64 -57.83
C ARG A 49 -62.56 47.24 -58.20
N SER A 50 -62.59 48.51 -58.59
CA SER A 50 -63.82 49.17 -59.06
C SER A 50 -64.35 48.52 -60.35
N GLN A 51 -63.50 48.29 -61.34
CA GLN A 51 -63.89 47.62 -62.59
C GLN A 51 -64.41 46.19 -62.36
N ARG A 52 -63.84 45.48 -61.39
CA ARG A 52 -64.33 44.17 -60.95
C ARG A 52 -65.75 44.26 -60.36
N SER A 53 -66.02 45.26 -59.52
CA SER A 53 -67.34 45.47 -58.92
C SER A 53 -68.41 45.83 -59.94
N LEU A 54 -68.02 46.42 -61.07
CA LEU A 54 -68.88 46.72 -62.22
C LEU A 54 -69.12 45.52 -63.16
N GLY A 55 -68.60 44.33 -62.82
CA GLY A 55 -68.82 43.10 -63.58
C GLY A 55 -67.89 42.89 -64.76
N SER A 56 -66.75 43.60 -64.82
CA SER A 56 -65.76 43.39 -65.89
C SER A 56 -65.22 41.96 -65.91
N ARG A 57 -65.02 41.42 -67.12
CA ARG A 57 -64.47 40.06 -67.31
C ARG A 57 -63.06 39.96 -66.73
N ILE A 58 -62.75 38.81 -66.11
CA ILE A 58 -61.44 38.53 -65.49
C ILE A 58 -60.28 38.78 -66.46
N GLY A 59 -60.40 38.34 -67.72
CA GLY A 59 -59.37 38.59 -68.74
C GLY A 59 -59.12 40.08 -69.04
N CYS A 60 -60.13 40.94 -68.89
CA CYS A 60 -59.96 42.38 -69.02
C CYS A 60 -59.16 42.96 -67.85
N LEU A 61 -59.49 42.54 -66.61
CA LEU A 61 -58.77 42.95 -65.40
C LEU A 61 -57.32 42.48 -65.41
N GLU A 62 -57.07 41.28 -65.94
CA GLU A 62 -55.72 40.73 -66.09
C GLU A 62 -54.89 41.51 -67.12
N THR A 63 -55.48 41.89 -68.27
CA THR A 63 -54.82 42.77 -69.25
C THR A 63 -54.55 44.15 -68.66
N MET A 64 -55.48 44.69 -67.86
CA MET A 64 -55.24 45.94 -67.13
C MET A 64 -54.07 45.80 -66.16
N ALA A 65 -54.04 44.74 -65.35
CA ALA A 65 -52.94 44.48 -64.42
C ALA A 65 -51.60 44.31 -65.16
N HIS A 66 -51.60 43.63 -66.31
CA HIS A 66 -50.42 43.47 -67.14
C HIS A 66 -49.88 44.81 -67.65
N THR A 67 -50.74 45.67 -68.21
CA THR A 67 -50.35 47.01 -68.66
C THR A 67 -49.81 47.85 -67.51
N MET A 68 -50.43 47.77 -66.33
CA MET A 68 -49.95 48.50 -65.14
C MET A 68 -48.60 47.98 -64.66
N MET A 69 -48.37 46.66 -64.69
CA MET A 69 -47.05 46.10 -64.34
C MET A 69 -45.94 46.52 -65.30
N ILE A 70 -46.25 46.71 -66.59
CA ILE A 70 -45.29 47.25 -67.56
C ILE A 70 -44.99 48.71 -67.22
N PHE A 71 -46.02 49.54 -67.07
CA PHE A 71 -45.86 50.95 -66.70
C PHE A 71 -45.06 51.14 -65.41
N PHE A 72 -45.36 50.31 -64.40
CA PHE A 72 -44.71 50.38 -63.11
C PHE A 72 -43.24 50.00 -63.19
N ARG A 73 -42.90 49.00 -64.01
CA ARG A 73 -41.52 48.61 -64.27
C ARG A 73 -40.75 49.71 -65.00
N ASP A 74 -41.39 50.37 -65.96
CA ASP A 74 -40.73 51.42 -66.74
C ASP A 74 -40.53 52.69 -65.91
N SER A 75 -41.45 52.98 -64.99
CA SER A 75 -41.43 54.20 -64.17
C SER A 75 -40.65 54.05 -62.87
N TYR A 76 -40.61 52.84 -62.28
CA TYR A 76 -40.04 52.57 -60.95
C TYR A 76 -39.12 51.33 -60.93
N GLY A 77 -38.57 50.96 -62.09
CA GLY A 77 -37.80 49.71 -62.26
C GLY A 77 -36.56 49.60 -61.37
N ASP A 78 -35.93 50.73 -61.03
CA ASP A 78 -34.76 50.73 -60.13
C ASP A 78 -35.15 50.49 -58.66
N LEU A 79 -36.34 50.93 -58.24
CA LEU A 79 -36.88 50.67 -56.91
C LEU A 79 -37.20 49.17 -56.72
N MET A 80 -37.71 48.51 -57.77
CA MET A 80 -38.03 47.08 -57.74
C MET A 80 -36.78 46.19 -57.58
N LYS A 81 -35.65 46.56 -58.19
CA LYS A 81 -34.38 45.83 -58.05
C LYS A 81 -33.83 45.84 -56.61
N HIS A 82 -34.16 46.87 -55.82
CA HIS A 82 -33.75 46.96 -54.42
C HIS A 82 -34.56 46.01 -53.53
N LEU A 83 -35.87 45.85 -53.79
CA LEU A 83 -36.75 44.94 -53.04
C LEU A 83 -36.38 43.47 -53.23
N ASP A 84 -35.90 43.09 -54.43
CA ASP A 84 -35.50 41.70 -54.71
C ASP A 84 -34.18 41.28 -54.03
N LYS A 85 -33.32 42.23 -53.61
CA LYS A 85 -32.05 41.94 -52.92
C LYS A 85 -32.23 41.60 -51.43
N GLU A 86 -33.21 42.18 -50.76
CA GLU A 86 -33.46 41.94 -49.32
C GLU A 86 -33.90 40.48 -49.02
N GLU A 87 -34.56 39.81 -49.97
CA GLU A 87 -35.04 38.42 -49.79
C GLU A 87 -33.90 37.38 -49.75
N VAL A 88 -32.78 37.66 -50.42
CA VAL A 88 -31.63 36.73 -50.49
C VAL A 88 -30.80 36.79 -49.20
N GLU A 89 -30.67 37.97 -48.60
CA GLU A 89 -29.91 38.16 -47.36
C GLU A 89 -30.64 37.59 -46.13
N GLU A 90 -31.97 37.62 -46.10
CA GLU A 90 -32.77 37.08 -44.97
C GLU A 90 -32.79 35.54 -44.95
N LYS A 91 -32.69 34.88 -46.12
CA LYS A 91 -32.59 33.41 -46.21
C LYS A 91 -31.23 32.87 -45.79
N MET A 92 -30.14 33.55 -46.14
CA MET A 92 -28.79 33.11 -45.76
C MET A 92 -28.51 33.21 -44.25
N LYS A 93 -29.06 34.21 -43.55
CA LYS A 93 -28.90 34.34 -42.09
C LYS A 93 -29.55 33.21 -41.29
N LYS A 94 -30.71 32.71 -41.74
CA LYS A 94 -31.42 31.60 -41.05
C LYS A 94 -30.69 30.26 -41.17
N GLU A 95 -30.02 30.00 -42.30
CA GLU A 95 -29.24 28.76 -42.47
C GLU A 95 -27.92 28.77 -41.68
N GLU A 96 -27.30 29.93 -41.46
CA GLU A 96 -26.09 30.05 -40.62
C GLU A 96 -26.40 29.89 -39.12
N GLU A 97 -27.49 30.46 -38.61
CA GLU A 97 -27.90 30.29 -37.20
C GLU A 97 -28.23 28.83 -36.87
N GLU A 98 -28.91 28.10 -37.76
CA GLU A 98 -29.30 26.70 -37.52
C GLU A 98 -28.09 25.74 -37.52
N LYS A 99 -27.03 26.05 -38.28
CA LYS A 99 -25.75 25.30 -38.25
C LYS A 99 -24.95 25.58 -36.99
N ALA A 100 -24.90 26.81 -36.52
CA ALA A 100 -24.20 27.18 -35.29
C ALA A 100 -24.82 26.51 -34.06
N ASP A 101 -26.16 26.41 -34.01
CA ASP A 101 -26.87 25.81 -32.87
C ASP A 101 -26.73 24.28 -32.81
N LYS A 102 -26.53 23.62 -33.96
CA LYS A 102 -26.20 22.18 -34.03
C LYS A 102 -24.77 21.90 -33.54
N MET A 103 -23.78 22.69 -33.95
CA MET A 103 -22.38 22.51 -33.50
C MET A 103 -22.25 22.68 -31.98
N LYS A 104 -22.91 23.68 -31.39
CA LYS A 104 -22.89 23.88 -29.92
C LYS A 104 -23.46 22.70 -29.15
N LYS A 105 -24.56 22.11 -29.63
CA LYS A 105 -25.15 20.92 -29.00
C LYS A 105 -24.25 19.70 -29.10
N GLU A 106 -23.56 19.51 -30.22
CA GLU A 106 -22.58 18.43 -30.40
C GLU A 106 -21.36 18.62 -29.49
N GLU A 107 -20.82 19.84 -29.38
CA GLU A 107 -19.72 20.16 -28.47
C GLU A 107 -20.10 19.95 -26.99
N GLU A 108 -21.29 20.41 -26.56
CA GLU A 108 -21.79 20.16 -25.20
C GLU A 108 -22.01 18.67 -24.91
N GLU A 109 -22.47 17.89 -25.89
CA GLU A 109 -22.66 16.45 -25.73
C GLU A 109 -21.32 15.71 -25.67
N GLU A 110 -20.32 16.16 -26.43
CA GLU A 110 -18.96 15.61 -26.38
C GLU A 110 -18.25 15.95 -25.06
N GLU A 111 -18.39 17.18 -24.55
CA GLU A 111 -17.89 17.56 -23.22
C GLU A 111 -18.55 16.76 -22.10
N LYS A 112 -19.88 16.55 -22.15
CA LYS A 112 -20.57 15.69 -21.18
C LYS A 112 -20.05 14.26 -21.23
N LYS A 113 -19.82 13.70 -22.42
CA LYS A 113 -19.23 12.36 -22.58
C LYS A 113 -17.82 12.29 -21.97
N LYS A 114 -16.97 13.30 -22.20
CA LYS A 114 -15.63 13.39 -21.59
C LYS A 114 -15.70 13.47 -20.07
N MET A 115 -16.62 14.27 -19.52
CA MET A 115 -16.77 14.41 -18.07
C MET A 115 -17.24 13.11 -17.40
N VAL A 116 -18.17 12.38 -18.02
CA VAL A 116 -18.65 11.08 -17.53
C VAL A 116 -17.53 10.04 -17.54
N ALA A 117 -16.73 9.98 -18.60
CA ALA A 117 -15.57 9.08 -18.67
C ALA A 117 -14.56 9.37 -17.55
N LEU A 118 -14.27 10.65 -17.30
CA LEU A 118 -13.32 11.08 -16.27
C LEU A 118 -13.81 10.74 -14.86
N ILE A 119 -15.11 10.88 -14.58
CA ILE A 119 -15.73 10.45 -13.31
C ILE A 119 -15.66 8.92 -13.15
N ALA A 120 -15.88 8.17 -14.23
CA ALA A 120 -15.79 6.71 -14.19
C ALA A 120 -14.36 6.24 -13.88
N ASP A 121 -13.35 6.85 -14.51
CA ASP A 121 -11.94 6.57 -14.26
C ASP A 121 -11.52 6.93 -12.83
N GLN A 122 -11.94 8.10 -12.32
CA GLN A 122 -11.70 8.49 -10.92
C GLN A 122 -12.34 7.51 -9.94
N LYS A 123 -13.57 7.08 -10.21
CA LYS A 123 -14.27 6.11 -9.35
C LYS A 123 -13.57 4.75 -9.35
N LYS A 124 -13.04 4.32 -10.51
CA LYS A 124 -12.26 3.09 -10.62
C LYS A 124 -10.94 3.19 -9.84
N ALA A 125 -10.19 4.27 -10.03
CA ALA A 125 -8.94 4.51 -9.31
C ALA A 125 -9.15 4.59 -7.78
N LEU A 126 -10.24 5.22 -7.33
CA LEU A 126 -10.62 5.25 -5.91
C LEU A 126 -10.92 3.84 -5.38
N GLY A 127 -11.58 2.99 -6.18
CA GLY A 127 -11.82 1.58 -5.83
C GLY A 127 -10.52 0.80 -5.65
N GLU A 128 -9.59 0.89 -6.60
CA GLU A 128 -8.28 0.24 -6.54
C GLU A 128 -7.44 0.73 -5.35
N PHE A 129 -7.50 2.03 -5.05
CA PHE A 129 -6.86 2.60 -3.86
C PHE A 129 -7.44 2.02 -2.56
N MET A 130 -8.78 1.95 -2.44
CA MET A 130 -9.45 1.40 -1.26
C MET A 130 -9.14 -0.09 -1.05
N GLU A 131 -9.08 -0.87 -2.14
CA GLU A 131 -8.68 -2.29 -2.12
C GLU A 131 -7.25 -2.43 -1.60
N THR A 132 -6.33 -1.61 -2.11
CA THR A 132 -4.93 -1.61 -1.67
C THR A 132 -4.81 -1.21 -0.21
N ALA A 133 -5.52 -0.17 0.21
CA ALA A 133 -5.56 0.28 1.61
C ALA A 133 -6.06 -0.83 2.53
N LYS A 134 -7.14 -1.52 2.14
CA LYS A 134 -7.66 -2.67 2.89
C LYS A 134 -6.61 -3.78 3.03
N ASN A 135 -5.98 -4.19 1.93
CA ASN A 135 -4.95 -5.25 1.93
C ASN A 135 -3.75 -4.87 2.81
N THR A 136 -3.31 -3.61 2.77
CA THR A 136 -2.24 -3.13 3.66
C THR A 136 -2.65 -3.17 5.12
N LEU A 137 -3.89 -2.81 5.44
CA LEU A 137 -4.40 -2.83 6.81
C LEU A 137 -4.48 -4.25 7.36
N GLU A 138 -4.95 -5.21 6.54
CA GLU A 138 -4.95 -6.63 6.88
C GLU A 138 -3.52 -7.14 7.14
N ALA A 139 -2.56 -6.81 6.27
CA ALA A 139 -1.16 -7.17 6.47
C ALA A 139 -0.58 -6.60 7.78
N PHE A 140 -0.90 -5.33 8.12
CA PHE A 140 -0.51 -4.73 9.40
C PHE A 140 -1.13 -5.45 10.60
N THR A 141 -2.40 -5.87 10.50
CA THR A 141 -3.03 -6.62 11.60
C THR A 141 -2.40 -7.99 11.82
N THR A 142 -2.03 -8.70 10.75
CA THR A 142 -1.30 -9.97 10.83
C THR A 142 0.09 -9.75 11.43
N LEU A 143 0.84 -8.76 10.95
CA LEU A 143 2.17 -8.45 11.48
C LEU A 143 2.13 -8.09 12.97
N LYS A 144 1.09 -7.36 13.41
CA LYS A 144 0.89 -7.04 14.83
C LYS A 144 0.64 -8.30 15.68
N LEU A 145 -0.11 -9.27 15.17
CA LEU A 145 -0.34 -10.56 15.84
C LEU A 145 0.96 -11.37 15.93
N ASP A 146 1.72 -11.44 14.84
CA ASP A 146 3.00 -12.15 14.79
C ASP A 146 4.01 -11.53 15.77
N MET A 147 4.12 -10.20 15.82
CA MET A 147 4.98 -9.51 16.78
C MET A 147 4.59 -9.81 18.23
N LYS A 148 3.28 -9.94 18.51
CA LYS A 148 2.82 -10.32 19.84
C LYS A 148 3.24 -11.75 20.20
N GLN A 149 3.09 -12.69 19.27
CA GLN A 149 3.53 -14.09 19.48
C GLN A 149 5.04 -14.19 19.67
N VAL A 150 5.82 -13.44 18.89
CA VAL A 150 7.28 -13.37 19.07
C VAL A 150 7.62 -12.81 20.45
N GLY A 151 6.91 -11.76 20.91
CA GLY A 151 7.07 -11.23 22.26
C GLY A 151 6.80 -12.26 23.35
N GLU A 152 5.72 -13.04 23.22
CA GLU A 152 5.37 -14.12 24.17
C GLU A 152 6.42 -15.25 24.16
N GLN A 153 6.97 -15.60 22.99
CA GLN A 153 8.04 -16.59 22.88
C GLN A 153 9.34 -16.12 23.53
N ILE A 154 9.70 -14.85 23.35
CA ILE A 154 10.88 -14.24 23.98
C ILE A 154 10.75 -14.27 25.50
N GLU A 155 9.59 -13.88 26.05
CA GLU A 155 9.41 -13.88 27.51
C GLU A 155 9.48 -15.29 28.07
N LYS A 156 8.87 -16.27 27.39
CA LYS A 156 8.96 -17.68 27.79
C LYS A 156 10.40 -18.19 27.78
N GLN A 157 11.17 -17.87 26.74
CA GLN A 157 12.59 -18.27 26.66
C GLN A 157 13.44 -17.62 27.75
N LYS A 158 13.11 -16.39 28.13
CA LYS A 158 13.76 -15.68 29.23
C LYS A 158 13.46 -16.35 30.57
N GLU A 159 12.21 -16.69 30.86
CA GLU A 159 11.83 -17.43 32.07
C GLU A 159 12.53 -18.80 32.14
N GLU A 160 12.58 -19.55 31.04
CA GLU A 160 13.30 -20.82 30.96
C GLU A 160 14.82 -20.66 31.16
N ALA A 161 15.41 -19.57 30.65
CA ALA A 161 16.82 -19.26 30.86
C ALA A 161 17.11 -18.89 32.32
N GLU A 162 16.28 -18.07 32.94
CA GLU A 162 16.38 -17.71 34.37
C GLU A 162 16.23 -18.95 35.26
N GLY A 163 15.29 -19.85 34.94
CA GLY A 163 15.13 -21.14 35.63
C GLY A 163 16.38 -22.01 35.55
N ARG A 164 16.98 -22.17 34.36
CA ARG A 164 18.24 -22.93 34.20
C ARG A 164 19.42 -22.33 34.95
N VAL A 165 19.52 -21.00 35.00
CA VAL A 165 20.57 -20.30 35.77
C VAL A 165 20.39 -20.57 37.26
N TRP A 166 19.15 -20.56 37.74
CA TRP A 166 18.84 -20.88 39.13
C TRP A 166 19.23 -22.33 39.49
N GLU A 167 18.84 -23.31 38.67
CA GLU A 167 19.22 -24.73 38.85
C GLU A 167 20.76 -24.91 38.86
N LEU A 168 21.46 -24.28 37.91
CA LEU A 168 22.93 -24.32 37.86
C LEU A 168 23.59 -23.75 39.12
N ASN A 169 23.04 -22.68 39.68
CA ASN A 169 23.55 -22.09 40.92
C ASN A 169 23.28 -23.00 42.13
N GLU A 170 22.13 -23.67 42.18
CA GLU A 170 21.84 -24.65 43.23
C GLU A 170 22.83 -25.83 43.17
N ASP A 171 23.08 -26.37 41.98
CA ASP A 171 24.06 -27.44 41.76
C ASP A 171 25.48 -26.99 42.11
N LEU A 172 25.89 -25.78 41.73
CA LEU A 172 27.19 -25.21 42.11
C LEU A 172 27.34 -25.12 43.63
N ASN A 173 26.33 -24.61 44.34
CA ASN A 173 26.34 -24.55 45.81
C ASN A 173 26.45 -25.94 46.44
N ARG A 174 25.74 -26.94 45.87
CA ARG A 174 25.83 -28.33 46.32
C ARG A 174 27.23 -28.93 46.11
N LEU A 175 27.84 -28.66 44.96
CA LEU A 175 29.21 -29.08 44.67
C LEU A 175 30.24 -28.40 45.58
N GLU A 176 30.03 -27.14 45.94
CA GLU A 176 30.89 -26.43 46.89
C GLU A 176 30.78 -27.02 48.30
N ALA A 177 29.58 -27.38 48.74
CA ALA A 177 29.37 -28.06 50.02
C ALA A 177 30.08 -29.43 50.07
N LEU A 178 29.91 -30.25 49.03
CA LEU A 178 30.61 -31.54 48.92
C LEU A 178 32.13 -31.36 48.92
N ARG A 179 32.64 -30.35 48.23
CA ARG A 179 34.08 -30.03 48.21
C ARG A 179 34.59 -29.66 49.60
N ALA A 180 33.79 -28.95 50.39
CA ALA A 180 34.15 -28.61 51.77
C ALA A 180 34.21 -29.86 52.66
N ASP A 181 33.25 -30.77 52.53
CA ASP A 181 33.20 -32.03 53.25
C ASP A 181 34.41 -32.92 52.90
N ASP A 182 34.71 -33.07 51.61
CA ASP A 182 35.88 -33.82 51.13
C ASP A 182 37.19 -33.25 51.68
N GLN A 183 37.32 -31.92 51.71
CA GLN A 183 38.51 -31.28 52.29
C GLN A 183 38.66 -31.59 53.78
N GLU A 184 37.56 -31.61 54.54
CA GLU A 184 37.63 -31.94 55.96
C GLU A 184 37.96 -33.41 56.19
N GLU A 185 37.39 -34.33 55.42
CA GLU A 185 37.74 -35.75 55.52
C GLU A 185 39.20 -36.00 55.13
N ILE A 186 39.73 -35.31 54.10
CA ILE A 186 41.16 -35.35 53.76
C ILE A 186 42.02 -34.87 54.95
N ARG A 187 41.64 -33.78 55.64
CA ARG A 187 42.36 -33.30 56.82
C ARG A 187 42.30 -34.33 57.96
N ARG A 188 41.15 -34.96 58.19
CA ARG A 188 40.98 -36.04 59.17
C ARG A 188 41.88 -37.23 58.84
N LEU A 189 41.86 -37.73 57.60
CA LEU A 189 42.70 -38.86 57.16
C LEU A 189 44.19 -38.53 57.27
N LYS A 190 44.62 -37.31 56.93
CA LYS A 190 46.01 -36.87 57.13
C LYS A 190 46.41 -36.90 58.61
N ARG A 191 45.53 -36.46 59.52
CA ARG A 191 45.76 -36.53 60.98
C ARG A 191 45.86 -37.97 61.46
N VAL A 192 44.98 -38.86 61.00
CA VAL A 192 45.02 -40.30 61.33
C VAL A 192 46.30 -40.94 60.82
N ARG A 193 46.68 -40.68 59.56
CA ARG A 193 47.93 -41.18 58.96
C ARG A 193 49.15 -40.77 59.80
N CYS A 194 49.22 -39.49 60.21
CA CYS A 194 50.32 -39.01 61.06
C CYS A 194 50.38 -39.74 62.42
N LYS A 195 49.22 -39.98 63.06
CA LYS A 195 49.15 -40.78 64.30
C LYS A 195 49.65 -42.21 64.09
N MET A 196 49.26 -42.85 62.99
CA MET A 196 49.71 -44.21 62.66
C MET A 196 51.21 -44.25 62.36
N CYS A 197 51.75 -43.31 61.60
CA CYS A 197 53.19 -43.21 61.35
C CYS A 197 53.98 -43.06 62.65
N ARG A 198 53.53 -42.20 63.59
CA ARG A 198 54.18 -42.05 64.90
C ARG A 198 54.12 -43.34 65.72
N LYS A 199 52.99 -44.04 65.72
CA LYS A 199 52.85 -45.35 66.39
C LYS A 199 53.79 -46.39 65.77
N ASN A 200 53.84 -46.46 64.44
CA ASN A 200 54.72 -47.39 63.73
C ASN A 200 56.21 -47.08 64.00
N SER A 201 56.61 -45.80 64.08
CA SER A 201 57.99 -45.43 64.45
C SER A 201 58.34 -45.97 65.84
N LYS A 202 57.50 -45.71 66.84
CA LYS A 202 57.70 -46.21 68.21
C LYS A 202 57.78 -47.73 68.28
N LEU A 203 56.85 -48.42 67.61
CA LEU A 203 56.86 -49.88 67.54
C LEU A 203 58.10 -50.42 66.80
N THR A 204 58.66 -49.66 65.85
CA THR A 204 59.90 -50.04 65.17
C THR A 204 61.09 -49.90 66.12
N GLU A 205 61.20 -48.78 66.84
CA GLU A 205 62.22 -48.54 67.87
C GLU A 205 62.15 -49.62 68.97
N GLU A 206 60.98 -49.89 69.54
CA GLU A 206 60.77 -50.93 70.56
C GLU A 206 61.16 -52.33 70.04
N ASN A 207 60.86 -52.65 68.78
CA ASN A 207 61.27 -53.93 68.18
C ASN A 207 62.79 -54.03 67.98
N GLU A 208 63.48 -52.94 67.67
CA GLU A 208 64.94 -52.91 67.55
C GLU A 208 65.60 -53.11 68.91
N GLU A 209 65.09 -52.45 69.96
CA GLU A 209 65.54 -52.66 71.34
C GLU A 209 65.38 -54.12 71.79
N LEU A 210 64.20 -54.70 71.56
CA LEU A 210 63.92 -56.11 71.90
C LEU A 210 64.83 -57.09 71.14
N LYS A 211 65.13 -56.81 69.86
CA LYS A 211 66.11 -57.60 69.09
C LYS A 211 67.50 -57.51 69.71
N GLY A 212 67.91 -56.32 70.15
CA GLY A 212 69.18 -56.12 70.87
C GLY A 212 69.27 -56.95 72.14
N VAL A 213 68.24 -56.86 73.00
CA VAL A 213 68.15 -57.64 74.25
C VAL A 213 68.17 -59.15 73.96
N ASN A 214 67.42 -59.62 72.97
CA ASN A 214 67.41 -61.04 72.59
C ASN A 214 68.79 -61.52 72.11
N LEU A 215 69.54 -60.68 71.37
CA LEU A 215 70.90 -60.99 70.94
C LEU A 215 71.85 -61.11 72.14
N GLU A 216 71.73 -60.24 73.15
CA GLU A 216 72.54 -60.30 74.37
C GLU A 216 72.23 -61.56 75.19
N PHE A 217 70.96 -61.86 75.43
CA PHE A 217 70.55 -63.11 76.09
C PHE A 217 71.05 -64.34 75.33
N SER A 218 70.96 -64.36 73.99
CA SER A 218 71.47 -65.46 73.19
C SER A 218 72.99 -65.66 73.35
N LYS A 219 73.77 -64.57 73.44
CA LYS A 219 75.21 -64.65 73.73
C LYS A 219 75.47 -65.21 75.13
N GLU A 220 74.69 -64.80 76.12
CA GLU A 220 74.85 -65.26 77.50
C GLU A 220 74.47 -66.74 77.69
N ILE A 221 73.40 -67.19 77.04
CA ILE A 221 73.04 -68.61 76.95
C ILE A 221 74.19 -69.39 76.29
N SER A 222 74.76 -68.88 75.20
CA SER A 222 75.88 -69.54 74.52
C SER A 222 77.12 -69.68 75.40
N LYS A 223 77.47 -68.63 76.17
CA LYS A 223 78.56 -68.68 77.16
C LYS A 223 78.27 -69.70 78.27
N SER A 224 77.03 -69.73 78.75
CA SER A 224 76.61 -70.65 79.80
C SER A 224 76.66 -72.11 79.31
N ALA A 225 76.24 -72.37 78.07
CA ALA A 225 76.37 -73.68 77.43
C ALA A 225 77.84 -74.12 77.33
N GLN A 226 78.74 -73.23 76.86
CA GLN A 226 80.18 -73.52 76.82
C GLN A 226 80.77 -73.82 78.21
N TYR A 227 80.31 -73.12 79.24
CA TYR A 227 80.75 -73.37 80.62
C TYR A 227 80.24 -74.73 81.15
N ILE A 228 78.99 -75.08 80.83
CA ILE A 228 78.44 -76.41 81.14
C ILE A 228 79.27 -77.50 80.45
N ASP A 229 79.54 -77.38 79.16
CA ASP A 229 80.36 -78.35 78.42
C ASP A 229 81.74 -78.53 79.03
N LEU A 230 82.39 -77.42 79.45
CA LEU A 230 83.68 -77.46 80.13
C LEU A 230 83.61 -78.19 81.47
N LEU A 231 82.59 -77.92 82.29
CA LEU A 231 82.39 -78.57 83.58
C LEU A 231 82.08 -80.07 83.41
N THR A 232 81.26 -80.42 82.42
CA THR A 232 80.96 -81.82 82.08
C THR A 232 82.24 -82.56 81.68
N GLY A 233 83.04 -82.00 80.76
CA GLY A 233 84.31 -82.61 80.36
C GLY A 233 85.31 -82.76 81.51
N ARG A 234 85.33 -81.82 82.47
CA ARG A 234 86.14 -81.95 83.70
C ARG A 234 85.60 -83.04 84.62
N ALA A 235 84.28 -83.15 84.78
CA ALA A 235 83.67 -84.19 85.60
C ALA A 235 83.95 -85.58 85.02
N GLU A 236 83.80 -85.75 83.70
CA GLU A 236 84.14 -86.98 82.98
C GLU A 236 85.63 -87.33 83.13
N SER A 237 86.53 -86.33 83.00
CA SER A 237 87.97 -86.53 83.21
C SER A 237 88.28 -86.97 84.64
N ALA A 238 87.68 -86.33 85.64
CA ALA A 238 87.86 -86.68 87.05
C ALA A 238 87.25 -88.03 87.41
N GLU A 239 86.19 -88.46 86.71
CA GLU A 239 85.63 -89.80 86.83
C GLU A 239 86.58 -90.85 86.26
N MET A 240 87.13 -90.63 85.05
CA MET A 240 88.17 -91.51 84.48
C MET A 240 89.41 -91.62 85.37
N GLU A 241 89.94 -90.50 85.89
CA GLU A 241 91.08 -90.52 86.80
C GLU A 241 90.80 -91.32 88.07
N ARG A 242 89.58 -91.19 88.62
CA ARG A 242 89.15 -91.95 89.80
C ARG A 242 89.05 -93.45 89.52
N ASP A 243 88.59 -93.82 88.33
CA ASP A 243 88.45 -95.22 87.94
C ASP A 243 89.84 -95.87 87.72
N VAL A 244 90.78 -95.16 87.11
CA VAL A 244 92.19 -95.61 86.98
C VAL A 244 92.85 -95.80 88.34
N LEU A 245 92.61 -94.92 89.31
CA LEU A 245 93.19 -95.03 90.67
C LEU A 245 92.62 -96.18 91.51
N LYS A 246 91.54 -96.84 91.07
CA LYS A 246 90.93 -97.98 91.76
C LYS A 246 91.39 -99.35 91.22
N GLU A 247 92.08 -99.40 90.09
CA GLU A 247 92.74 -100.61 89.55
C GLU A 247 94.15 -100.80 90.13
#